data_AF-A0A9N8W894-F1
#
_entry.id   AF-A0A9N8W894-F1
#
_cell.length_a   1.000
_cell.length_b   1.000
_cell.length_c   1.000
_cell.angle_alpha   90.00
_cell.angle_beta   90.00
_cell.angle_gamma   90.00
#
_symmetry.space_group_name_H-M   'P 1'
#
loop_
_entity.id
_entity.type
_entity.pdbx_description
1 polymer ?
#
loop_
_entity_poly.entity_id
_entity_poly.type
_entity_poly.pdbx_seq_one_letter_code
_entity_poly.pdbx_strand_id
1 'polypeptide(L)'
;MSRGTQILEDFELSPQKWKDLGININQDGIKRSAVQIMGQHGITFDRLAELVPGLSEISPSLRSLYRIYLKRQEADVEEFRKDEQLKIPEDIDYDKIYNLSAEVRLKLKLVRPTSLGAAKRIEGITPAGVLTLLKYVKRQRKSNLAPRSFSLTELQDGKHQDNEESFIQDIDK
;
A
#
# COMPACT_ATOMS: atom_id res chain seq x y z
N MET A 1 5.36 20.91 -26.59
CA MET A 1 4.99 19.49 -26.64
C MET A 1 5.84 18.79 -27.70
N SER A 2 6.34 17.59 -27.44
CA SER A 2 7.11 16.84 -28.45
C SER A 2 6.14 16.18 -29.45
N ARG A 3 6.54 15.99 -30.71
CA ARG A 3 5.71 15.35 -31.75
C ARG A 3 5.15 13.99 -31.32
N GLY A 4 5.91 13.22 -30.53
CA GLY A 4 5.42 11.93 -30.05
C GLY A 4 4.47 11.98 -28.87
N THR A 5 4.53 13.03 -28.06
CA THR A 5 3.48 13.28 -27.06
C THR A 5 2.14 13.48 -27.75
N GLN A 6 2.13 14.25 -28.83
CA GLN A 6 0.91 14.55 -29.58
C GLN A 6 0.33 13.30 -30.27
N ILE A 7 1.16 12.47 -30.92
CA ILE A 7 0.72 11.20 -31.53
C ILE A 7 0.04 10.28 -30.49
N LEU A 8 0.58 10.21 -29.28
CA LEU A 8 0.01 9.37 -28.23
C LEU A 8 -1.28 9.96 -27.63
N GLU A 9 -1.41 11.29 -27.58
CA GLU A 9 -2.63 11.97 -27.10
C GLU A 9 -3.76 11.83 -28.11
N ASP A 10 -3.46 11.98 -29.40
CA ASP A 10 -4.45 11.91 -30.49
C ASP A 10 -4.91 10.48 -30.78
N PHE A 11 -4.10 9.47 -30.44
CA PHE A 11 -4.46 8.06 -30.65
C PHE A 11 -5.40 7.55 -29.56
N GLU A 12 -6.70 7.75 -29.75
CA GLU A 12 -7.76 7.31 -28.83
C GLU A 12 -8.57 6.11 -29.36
N LEU A 13 -8.77 5.11 -28.51
CA LEU A 13 -9.61 3.95 -28.81
C LEU A 13 -10.61 3.65 -27.70
N SER A 14 -11.67 2.91 -28.04
CA SER A 14 -12.64 2.40 -27.07
C SER A 14 -12.06 1.21 -26.27
N PRO A 15 -12.61 0.88 -25.08
CA PRO A 15 -12.15 -0.26 -24.31
C PRO A 15 -12.16 -1.60 -25.05
N GLN A 16 -13.15 -1.81 -25.93
CA GLN A 16 -13.22 -3.00 -26.76
C GLN A 16 -12.06 -3.05 -27.77
N LYS A 17 -11.79 -1.93 -28.46
CA LYS A 17 -10.69 -1.87 -29.43
C LYS A 17 -9.32 -2.06 -28.77
N TRP A 18 -9.13 -1.49 -27.56
CA TRP A 18 -7.91 -1.75 -26.80
C TRP A 18 -7.76 -3.23 -26.44
N LYS A 19 -8.85 -3.88 -26.02
CA LYS A 19 -8.87 -5.31 -25.73
C LYS A 19 -8.55 -6.16 -26.96
N ASP A 20 -9.06 -5.79 -28.13
CA ASP A 20 -8.77 -6.46 -29.40
C ASP A 20 -7.27 -6.36 -29.77
N LEU A 21 -6.58 -5.31 -29.32
CA LEU A 21 -5.11 -5.14 -29.45
C LEU A 21 -4.31 -5.86 -28.34
N GLY A 22 -4.98 -6.64 -27.49
CA GLY A 22 -4.38 -7.36 -26.37
C GLY A 22 -4.11 -6.50 -25.14
N ILE A 23 -4.69 -5.28 -25.07
CA ILE A 23 -4.54 -4.38 -23.95
C ILE A 23 -5.79 -4.45 -23.06
N ASN A 24 -5.62 -4.95 -21.84
CA ASN A 24 -6.73 -5.09 -20.89
C ASN A 24 -6.92 -3.82 -20.07
N ILE A 25 -8.01 -3.10 -20.33
CA ILE A 25 -8.45 -1.93 -19.56
C ILE A 25 -9.90 -2.08 -19.10
N ASN A 26 -10.32 -1.21 -18.17
CA ASN A 26 -11.70 -1.18 -17.69
C ASN A 26 -12.69 -1.01 -18.85
N GLN A 27 -13.67 -1.92 -18.92
CA GLN A 27 -14.69 -1.96 -19.98
C GLN A 27 -15.89 -1.09 -19.63
N ASP A 28 -15.64 0.18 -19.33
CA ASP A 28 -16.63 1.19 -18.92
C ASP A 28 -17.15 2.04 -20.08
N GLY A 29 -16.78 1.71 -21.32
CA GLY A 29 -17.16 2.44 -22.53
C GLY A 29 -16.39 3.75 -22.75
N ILE A 30 -15.58 4.20 -21.79
CA ILE A 30 -14.84 5.46 -21.88
C ILE A 30 -13.64 5.27 -22.82
N LYS A 31 -13.58 6.07 -23.89
CA LYS A 31 -12.41 6.10 -24.79
C LYS A 31 -11.19 6.62 -24.05
N ARG A 32 -10.03 6.04 -24.36
CA ARG A 32 -8.76 6.41 -23.75
C ARG A 32 -7.67 6.55 -24.80
N SER A 33 -6.83 7.57 -24.63
CA SER A 33 -5.65 7.78 -25.47
C SER A 33 -4.52 6.82 -25.12
N ALA A 34 -3.58 6.63 -26.06
CA ALA A 34 -2.37 5.85 -25.81
C ALA A 34 -1.59 6.40 -24.61
N VAL A 35 -1.52 7.74 -24.41
CA VAL A 35 -0.92 8.33 -23.20
C VAL A 35 -1.62 7.88 -21.92
N GLN A 36 -2.96 7.85 -21.90
CA GLN A 36 -3.73 7.56 -20.69
C GLN A 36 -3.64 6.10 -20.24
N ILE A 37 -3.52 5.19 -21.20
CA ILE A 37 -3.35 3.77 -20.90
C ILE A 37 -1.87 3.41 -20.68
N MET A 38 -0.93 4.20 -21.21
CA MET A 38 0.49 4.03 -20.97
C MET A 38 0.78 4.25 -19.48
N GLY A 39 1.20 3.20 -18.78
CA GLY A 39 1.38 3.20 -17.33
C GLY A 39 0.31 2.48 -16.53
N GLN A 40 -0.77 2.04 -17.18
CA GLN A 40 -1.65 1.02 -16.62
C GLN A 40 -1.03 -0.38 -16.84
N HIS A 41 -1.02 -1.20 -15.77
CA HIS A 41 -0.66 -2.62 -15.71
C HIS A 41 0.03 -3.22 -16.94
N GLY A 42 1.35 -3.09 -17.02
CA GLY A 42 2.19 -3.83 -17.98
C GLY A 42 2.21 -3.28 -19.41
N ILE A 43 1.57 -2.15 -19.69
CA ILE A 43 1.60 -1.51 -21.02
C ILE A 43 2.90 -0.72 -21.17
N THR A 44 3.85 -1.26 -21.93
CA THR A 44 5.15 -0.63 -22.18
C THR A 44 5.11 0.31 -23.39
N PHE A 45 6.02 1.29 -23.40
CA PHE A 45 6.22 2.16 -24.57
C PHE A 45 6.56 1.34 -25.82
N ASP A 46 7.34 0.26 -25.68
CA ASP A 46 7.69 -0.63 -26.79
C ASP A 46 6.43 -1.26 -27.41
N ARG A 47 5.51 -1.73 -26.56
CA ARG A 47 4.24 -2.30 -27.03
C ARG A 47 3.37 -1.26 -27.74
N LEU A 48 3.34 -0.03 -27.25
CA LEU A 48 2.60 1.05 -27.94
C LEU A 48 3.27 1.45 -29.25
N ALA A 49 4.60 1.44 -29.32
CA ALA A 49 5.33 1.75 -30.55
C ALA A 49 5.05 0.74 -31.68
N GLU A 50 4.69 -0.50 -31.35
CA GLU A 50 4.21 -1.50 -32.31
C GLU A 50 2.78 -1.23 -32.81
N LEU A 51 1.92 -0.66 -31.95
CA LEU A 51 0.48 -0.54 -32.20
C LEU A 51 0.07 0.82 -32.75
N VAL A 52 0.85 1.87 -32.47
CA VAL A 52 0.54 3.25 -32.84
C VAL A 52 1.39 3.65 -34.06
N PRO A 53 0.78 3.86 -35.23
CA PRO A 53 1.50 4.30 -36.42
C PRO A 53 2.26 5.62 -36.18
N GLY A 54 3.52 5.69 -36.62
CA GLY A 54 4.37 6.87 -36.48
C GLY A 54 5.03 7.06 -35.11
N LEU A 55 4.73 6.21 -34.12
CA LEU A 55 5.37 6.25 -32.80
C LEU A 55 6.78 5.62 -32.79
N SER A 56 7.04 4.68 -33.70
CA SER A 56 8.33 4.01 -33.89
C SER A 56 9.43 4.93 -34.43
N GLU A 57 9.05 5.99 -35.15
CA GLU A 57 9.97 6.97 -35.75
C GLU A 57 10.48 8.02 -34.75
N ILE A 58 10.04 7.94 -33.48
CA ILE A 58 10.25 9.00 -32.51
C ILE A 58 11.52 8.79 -31.69
N SER A 59 12.19 9.90 -31.37
CA SER A 59 13.54 9.92 -30.82
C SER A 59 13.68 9.14 -29.50
N PRO A 60 14.83 8.48 -29.27
CA PRO A 60 15.16 7.81 -28.00
C PRO A 60 15.04 8.70 -26.74
N SER A 61 15.17 10.02 -26.90
CA SER A 61 14.96 11.00 -25.83
C SER A 61 13.53 10.99 -25.30
N LEU A 62 12.52 10.81 -26.15
CA LEU A 62 11.13 10.75 -25.73
C LEU A 62 10.85 9.48 -24.93
N ARG A 63 11.39 8.34 -25.37
CA ARG A 63 11.30 7.05 -24.66
C ARG A 63 11.88 7.16 -23.25
N SER A 64 13.03 7.80 -23.12
CA SER A 64 13.68 8.06 -21.82
C SER A 64 12.85 8.97 -20.92
N LEU A 65 12.29 10.05 -21.47
CA LEU A 65 11.45 10.98 -20.74
C LEU A 65 10.19 10.27 -20.20
N TYR A 66 9.51 9.48 -21.02
CA TYR A 66 8.34 8.71 -20.59
C TYR A 66 8.66 7.66 -19.55
N ARG A 67 9.80 6.99 -19.63
CA ARG A 67 10.24 6.03 -18.62
C ARG A 67 10.35 6.68 -17.23
N ILE A 68 10.76 7.95 -17.16
CA ILE A 68 10.83 8.71 -15.90
C ILE A 68 9.41 8.97 -15.36
N TYR A 69 8.48 9.38 -16.22
CA TYR A 69 7.09 9.63 -15.82
C TYR A 69 6.38 8.36 -15.35
N LEU A 70 6.52 7.25 -16.10
CA LEU A 70 5.92 5.96 -15.74
C LEU A 70 6.42 5.45 -14.39
N LYS A 71 7.72 5.59 -14.12
CA LYS A 71 8.31 5.23 -12.83
C LYS A 71 7.72 6.05 -11.68
N ARG A 72 7.42 7.34 -11.90
CA ARG A 72 6.78 8.19 -10.88
C ARG A 72 5.33 7.77 -10.66
N GLN A 73 4.58 7.53 -11.72
CA GLN A 73 3.19 7.08 -11.64
C GLN A 73 3.06 5.73 -10.92
N GLU A 74 3.97 4.80 -11.20
CA GLU A 74 4.01 3.50 -10.50
C GLU A 74 4.29 3.68 -9.00
N ALA A 75 5.21 4.59 -8.64
CA ALA A 75 5.47 4.92 -7.24
C ALA A 75 4.24 5.55 -6.56
N ASP A 76 3.52 6.44 -7.25
CA ASP A 76 2.30 7.07 -6.75
C ASP A 76 1.17 6.04 -6.53
N VAL A 77 1.01 5.10 -7.48
CA VAL A 77 0.05 3.99 -7.36
C VAL A 77 0.40 3.09 -6.17
N GLU A 78 1.68 2.80 -5.97
CA GLU A 78 2.14 1.98 -4.87
C GLU A 78 1.96 2.67 -3.51
N GLU A 79 2.22 3.97 -3.42
CA GLU A 79 1.92 4.78 -2.22
C GLU A 79 0.40 4.79 -1.93
N PHE A 80 -0.41 5.04 -2.95
CA PHE A 80 -1.87 5.01 -2.84
C PHE A 80 -2.37 3.66 -2.31
N ARG A 81 -1.87 2.55 -2.88
CA ARG A 81 -2.23 1.19 -2.42
C ARG A 81 -1.84 0.96 -0.97
N LYS A 82 -0.64 1.38 -0.56
CA LYS A 82 -0.18 1.27 0.83
C LYS A 82 -1.10 2.02 1.79
N ASP A 83 -1.54 3.22 1.41
CA ASP A 83 -2.44 4.03 2.24
C ASP A 83 -3.84 3.44 2.35
N GLU A 84 -4.37 2.85 1.27
CA GLU A 84 -5.66 2.17 1.29
C GLU A 84 -5.64 0.88 2.12
N GLN A 85 -4.51 0.16 2.10
CA GLN A 85 -4.31 -1.05 2.89
C GLN A 85 -4.04 -0.75 4.37
N LEU A 86 -3.57 0.45 4.71
CA LEU A 86 -3.32 0.85 6.10
C LEU A 86 -4.64 1.13 6.81
N LYS A 87 -5.24 0.07 7.35
CA LYS A 87 -6.46 0.13 8.14
C LYS A 87 -6.26 0.92 9.44
N ILE A 88 -7.25 1.75 9.74
CA ILE A 88 -7.36 2.46 11.01
C ILE A 88 -8.24 1.59 11.92
N PRO A 89 -7.80 1.26 13.15
CA PRO A 89 -8.63 0.50 14.10
C PRO A 89 -9.96 1.23 14.39
N GLU A 90 -11.06 0.48 14.47
CA GLU A 90 -12.40 1.05 14.71
C GLU A 90 -12.54 1.67 16.11
N ASP A 91 -11.81 1.12 17.08
CA ASP A 91 -11.74 1.54 18.47
C ASP A 91 -10.74 2.68 18.72
N ILE A 92 -10.18 3.27 17.66
CA ILE A 92 -9.21 4.36 17.80
C ILE A 92 -9.83 5.55 18.55
N ASP A 93 -9.11 5.99 19.57
CA ASP A 93 -9.43 7.20 20.31
C ASP A 93 -8.60 8.38 19.77
N TYR A 94 -9.24 9.18 18.92
CA TYR A 94 -8.61 10.36 18.30
C TYR A 94 -8.22 11.45 19.32
N ASP A 95 -8.76 11.44 20.55
CA ASP A 95 -8.34 12.38 21.59
C ASP A 95 -6.95 12.07 22.14
N LYS A 96 -6.53 10.81 22.08
CA LYS A 96 -5.20 10.36 22.50
C LYS A 96 -4.10 10.67 21.49
N ILE A 97 -4.45 11.24 20.34
CA ILE A 97 -3.49 11.60 19.30
C ILE A 97 -3.01 13.04 19.52
N TYR A 98 -1.85 13.17 20.15
CA TYR A 98 -1.16 14.44 20.30
C TYR A 98 -0.81 15.05 18.93
N ASN A 99 -0.80 16.38 18.84
CA ASN A 99 -0.48 17.16 17.62
C ASN A 99 -1.49 17.06 16.47
N LEU A 100 -2.72 16.60 16.72
CA LEU A 100 -3.86 16.91 15.86
C LEU A 100 -4.45 18.26 16.24
N SER A 101 -4.72 19.11 15.24
CA SER A 101 -5.53 20.30 15.45
C SER A 101 -6.95 19.92 15.87
N ALA A 102 -7.64 20.83 16.56
CA ALA A 102 -9.02 20.62 16.98
C ALA A 102 -9.94 20.31 15.78
N GLU A 103 -9.75 21.03 14.67
CA GLU A 103 -10.51 20.83 13.44
C GLU A 103 -10.27 19.44 12.82
N VAL A 104 -9.01 19.02 12.66
CA VAL A 104 -8.70 17.70 12.09
C VAL A 104 -9.22 16.60 12.98
N ARG A 105 -9.07 16.74 14.31
CA ARG A 105 -9.59 15.76 15.27
C ARG A 105 -11.10 15.64 15.16
N LEU A 106 -11.82 16.77 15.11
CA LEU A 106 -13.27 16.79 14.95
C LEU A 106 -13.69 16.07 13.67
N LYS A 107 -13.06 16.40 12.54
CA LYS A 107 -13.32 15.76 11.24
C LYS A 107 -13.09 14.25 11.26
N LEU A 108 -11.98 13.79 11.85
CA LEU A 108 -11.68 12.36 11.99
C LEU A 108 -12.71 11.63 12.87
N LYS A 109 -13.16 12.25 13.95
CA LYS A 109 -14.21 11.69 14.82
C LYS A 109 -15.57 11.60 14.14
N LEU A 110 -15.91 12.59 13.31
CA LEU A 110 -17.17 12.64 12.57
C LEU A 110 -17.18 11.62 11.43
N VAL A 111 -16.12 11.57 10.62
CA VAL A 111 -16.08 10.71 9.42
C VAL A 111 -15.72 9.27 9.75
N ARG A 112 -14.91 9.01 10.79
CA ARG A 112 -14.41 7.68 11.16
C ARG A 112 -13.84 6.90 9.95
N PRO A 113 -12.79 7.42 9.28
CA PRO A 113 -12.23 6.77 8.09
C PRO A 113 -11.68 5.37 8.42
N THR A 114 -11.92 4.39 7.54
CA THR A 114 -11.50 2.99 7.72
C THR A 114 -10.07 2.71 7.27
N SER A 115 -9.47 3.61 6.48
CA SER A 115 -8.08 3.55 6.02
C SER A 115 -7.41 4.93 6.04
N LEU A 116 -6.08 4.95 6.00
CA LEU A 116 -5.34 6.20 5.86
C LEU A 116 -5.67 6.90 4.54
N GLY A 117 -5.86 6.13 3.47
CA GLY A 117 -6.32 6.63 2.17
C GLY A 117 -7.68 7.33 2.26
N ALA A 118 -8.63 6.74 2.99
CA ALA A 118 -9.92 7.37 3.26
C ALA A 118 -9.77 8.65 4.09
N ALA A 119 -8.87 8.67 5.08
CA ALA A 119 -8.59 9.86 5.87
C ALA A 119 -8.03 11.00 4.99
N LYS A 120 -7.09 10.72 4.08
CA LYS A 120 -6.50 11.71 3.14
C LYS A 120 -7.54 12.44 2.28
N ARG A 121 -8.69 11.82 2.01
CA ARG A 121 -9.76 12.40 1.17
C ARG A 121 -10.75 13.28 1.95
N ILE A 122 -10.65 13.34 3.27
CA ILE A 122 -11.54 14.17 4.09
C ILE A 122 -11.26 15.64 3.78
N GLU A 123 -12.30 16.40 3.44
CA GLU A 123 -12.18 17.81 3.10
C GLU A 123 -11.56 18.61 4.26
N GLY A 124 -10.52 19.39 3.94
CA GLY A 124 -9.78 20.20 4.90
C GLY A 124 -9.02 19.39 5.96
N ILE A 125 -8.72 18.11 5.70
CA ILE A 125 -7.66 17.43 6.42
C ILE A 125 -6.30 17.93 5.93
N THR A 126 -5.38 18.22 6.85
CA THR A 126 -4.05 18.72 6.48
C THR A 126 -3.05 17.57 6.32
N PRO A 127 -2.00 17.74 5.48
CA PRO A 127 -0.93 16.74 5.36
C PRO A 127 -0.28 16.40 6.71
N ALA A 128 -0.12 17.40 7.58
CA ALA A 128 0.39 17.21 8.94
C ALA A 128 -0.55 16.33 9.78
N GLY A 129 -1.86 16.53 9.69
CA GLY A 129 -2.86 15.71 10.37
C GLY A 129 -2.81 14.23 9.95
N VAL A 130 -2.73 13.98 8.64
CA VAL A 130 -2.58 12.61 8.10
C VAL A 130 -1.28 11.97 8.57
N LEU A 131 -0.16 12.70 8.56
CA LEU A 131 1.13 12.17 9.01
C LEU A 131 1.10 11.82 10.50
N THR A 132 0.47 12.66 11.33
CA THR A 132 0.30 12.41 12.76
C THR A 132 -0.54 11.14 12.99
N LEU A 133 -1.65 10.99 12.27
CA LEU A 133 -2.50 9.79 12.31
C LEU A 133 -1.73 8.53 11.89
N LEU A 134 -0.98 8.60 10.79
CA LEU A 134 -0.14 7.50 10.29
C LEU A 134 0.87 7.03 11.34
N LYS A 135 1.59 7.97 11.97
CA LYS A 135 2.57 7.68 13.03
C LYS A 135 1.90 6.98 14.21
N TYR A 136 0.73 7.47 14.62
CA TYR A 136 -0.04 6.89 15.72
C TYR A 136 -0.47 5.45 15.43
N VAL A 137 -1.09 5.20 14.27
CA VAL A 137 -1.56 3.87 13.85
C VAL A 137 -0.40 2.87 13.73
N LYS A 138 0.74 3.29 13.16
CA LYS A 138 1.94 2.44 13.07
C LYS A 138 2.52 2.09 14.45
N ARG A 139 2.46 3.02 15.42
CA ARG A 139 2.92 2.76 16.79
C ARG A 139 2.04 1.75 17.51
N GLN A 140 0.72 1.89 17.42
CA GLN A 140 -0.24 0.96 18.04
C GLN A 140 -0.10 -0.47 17.49
N ARG A 141 0.16 -0.62 16.19
CA ARG A 141 0.46 -1.93 15.59
C ARG A 141 1.72 -2.55 16.19
N LYS A 142 2.80 -1.78 16.34
CA LYS A 142 4.06 -2.30 16.94
C LYS A 142 3.91 -2.68 18.41
N SER A 143 3.15 -1.93 19.21
CA SER A 143 2.90 -2.28 20.61
C SER A 143 2.08 -3.55 20.77
N ASN A 144 1.12 -3.80 19.87
CA ASN A 144 0.34 -5.04 19.87
C ASN A 144 1.13 -6.28 19.39
N LEU A 145 2.32 -6.09 18.78
CA LEU A 145 3.20 -7.16 18.32
C LEU A 145 4.34 -7.50 19.32
N ALA A 146 4.46 -6.80 20.46
CA ALA A 146 5.40 -7.16 21.52
C ALA A 146 4.85 -8.37 22.33
N PRO A 147 5.73 -9.29 22.79
CA PRO A 147 5.32 -10.66 23.10
C PRO A 147 4.31 -10.69 24.26
N ARG A 148 3.21 -11.41 24.04
CA ARG A 148 2.34 -11.89 25.11
C ARG A 148 3.24 -12.57 26.13
N SER A 149 3.37 -11.96 27.31
CA SER A 149 4.07 -12.53 28.44
C SER A 149 3.60 -13.98 28.63
N PHE A 150 4.53 -14.92 28.60
CA PHE A 150 4.28 -16.27 29.10
C PHE A 150 3.73 -16.12 30.52
N SER A 151 2.55 -16.67 30.75
CA SER A 151 1.93 -16.68 32.07
C SER A 151 2.80 -17.54 33.00
N LEU A 152 3.07 -17.05 34.20
CA LEU A 152 3.75 -17.74 35.29
C LEU A 152 2.99 -18.99 35.83
N THR A 153 1.99 -19.48 35.09
CA THR A 153 1.12 -20.60 35.47
C THR A 153 1.64 -21.96 34.99
N GLU A 154 2.66 -22.01 34.12
CA GLU A 154 3.17 -23.27 33.54
C GLU A 154 4.39 -23.87 34.28
N LEU A 155 4.75 -23.36 35.47
CA LEU A 155 5.92 -23.86 36.23
C LEU A 155 5.56 -24.65 37.51
N GLN A 156 4.32 -25.13 37.67
CA GLN A 156 3.94 -25.94 38.84
C GLN A 156 3.43 -27.36 38.56
N ASP A 157 3.27 -27.78 37.32
CA ASP A 157 2.94 -29.18 37.02
C ASP A 157 4.22 -29.97 36.69
N GLY A 158 4.89 -30.40 37.74
CA GLY A 158 6.12 -31.19 37.63
C GLY A 158 6.63 -31.70 38.96
N LYS A 159 5.77 -32.31 39.79
CA LYS A 159 6.22 -33.20 40.86
C LYS A 159 5.38 -34.47 40.99
N HIS A 160 6.12 -35.55 41.22
CA HIS A 160 5.76 -36.93 41.61
C HIS A 160 5.38 -37.85 40.44
N GLN A 161 5.97 -39.04 40.26
CA GLN A 161 6.82 -39.91 41.09
C GLN A 161 7.62 -40.81 40.11
N ASP A 162 8.85 -41.23 40.41
CA ASP A 162 9.07 -42.58 40.96
C ASP A 162 10.53 -42.79 41.41
N ASN A 163 10.65 -43.70 42.38
CA ASN A 163 11.83 -44.43 42.86
C ASN A 163 12.62 -43.82 44.02
N GLU A 164 12.07 -44.06 45.21
CA GLU A 164 12.84 -44.32 46.42
C GLU A 164 13.60 -45.66 46.31
N GLU A 165 14.71 -45.74 47.05
CA GLU A 165 15.43 -46.94 47.50
C GLU A 165 16.33 -47.72 46.52
N SER A 166 17.62 -47.35 46.53
CA SER A 166 18.70 -48.34 46.59
C SER A 166 19.83 -47.89 47.53
N PHE A 167 19.68 -48.33 48.78
CA PHE A 167 20.70 -48.99 49.59
C PHE A 167 22.05 -48.29 49.88
N ILE A 168 22.19 -47.86 51.13
CA ILE A 168 23.48 -47.65 51.82
C ILE A 168 23.99 -49.02 52.30
N GLN A 169 25.14 -49.45 51.77
CA GLN A 169 26.15 -50.37 52.34
C GLN A 169 27.30 -50.35 51.31
N ASP A 170 28.48 -49.79 51.58
CA ASP A 170 29.51 -50.44 52.39
C ASP A 170 30.40 -49.45 53.16
N ILE A 171 30.76 -49.89 54.37
CA ILE A 171 31.75 -49.32 55.30
C ILE A 171 33.02 -50.20 55.22
N ASP A 172 34.19 -49.56 55.35
CA ASP A 172 35.54 -50.10 55.64
C ASP A 172 36.29 -50.97 54.59
N LYS A 173 37.21 -50.32 53.82
CA LYS A 173 38.67 -50.59 53.86
C LYS A 173 39.49 -49.59 53.03
#